data_AF-A0AAN9W223-F1
#
_entry.id   AF-A0AAN9W223-F1
#
_cell.length_a   1.000
_cell.length_b   1.000
_cell.length_c   1.000
_cell.angle_alpha   90.00
_cell.angle_beta   90.00
_cell.angle_gamma   90.00
#
_symmetry.space_group_name_H-M   'P 1'
#
loop_
_entity.id
_entity.type
_entity.pdbx_description
1 polymer ?
#
loop_
_entity_poly.entity_id
_entity_poly.type
_entity_poly.pdbx_seq_one_letter_code
_entity_poly.pdbx_strand_id
1 'polypeptide(L)' 'MTRGNQRELARQKNQKKQNEQNKKKGQQAKDSNKGLTLEQRKQRDADLMRQKQMKAQNKENNSSAT' A
#
# COMPACT_ATOMS: atom_id res chain seq x y z
N MET A 1 -38.96 -5.25 7.13
CA MET A 1 -37.84 -4.35 6.75
C MET A 1 -36.71 -4.25 7.80
N THR A 2 -36.67 -5.05 8.87
CA THR A 2 -35.75 -4.85 10.03
C THR A 2 -34.61 -5.87 10.17
N ARG A 3 -34.27 -6.63 9.13
CA ARG A 3 -33.11 -7.57 9.16
C ARG A 3 -32.10 -7.43 8.02
N GLY A 4 -32.44 -6.70 6.95
CA GLY A 4 -31.51 -6.44 5.83
C GLY A 4 -30.36 -5.53 6.24
N ASN A 5 -30.63 -4.52 7.06
CA ASN A 5 -29.62 -3.55 7.51
C ASN A 5 -28.57 -4.19 8.44
N GLN A 6 -29.00 -5.03 9.38
CA GLN A 6 -28.08 -5.67 10.33
C GLN A 6 -27.16 -6.71 9.67
N ARG A 7 -27.67 -7.44 8.67
CA ARG A 7 -26.85 -8.40 7.91
C ARG A 7 -25.79 -7.67 7.10
N GLU A 8 -26.17 -6.59 6.43
CA GLU A 8 -25.24 -5.83 5.60
C GLU A 8 -24.19 -5.12 6.45
N LEU A 9 -24.60 -4.55 7.60
CA LEU A 9 -23.68 -3.99 8.57
C LEU A 9 -22.68 -5.02 9.11
N ALA A 10 -23.11 -6.26 9.37
CA ALA A 10 -22.22 -7.34 9.80
C ALA A 10 -21.20 -7.73 8.71
N ARG A 11 -21.62 -7.79 7.43
CA ARG A 11 -20.71 -8.03 6.31
C ARG A 11 -19.67 -6.94 6.17
N GLN A 12 -20.10 -5.67 6.21
CA GLN A 12 -19.18 -4.53 6.15
C GLN A 12 -18.18 -4.54 7.32
N LYS A 13 -18.65 -4.84 8.54
CA LYS A 13 -17.76 -4.98 9.71
C LYS A 13 -16.74 -6.10 9.53
N ASN A 14 -17.15 -7.25 9.02
CA ASN A 14 -16.24 -8.37 8.76
C ASN A 14 -15.22 -8.04 7.68
N GLN A 15 -15.66 -7.42 6.57
CA GLN A 15 -14.76 -7.01 5.49
C GLN A 15 -13.77 -5.94 5.98
N LYS A 16 -14.23 -4.98 6.77
CA LYS A 16 -13.36 -3.97 7.40
C LYS A 16 -12.32 -4.62 8.32
N LYS A 17 -12.74 -5.56 9.17
CA LYS A 17 -11.84 -6.30 10.07
C LYS A 17 -10.80 -7.12 9.30
N GLN A 18 -11.20 -7.77 8.21
CA GLN A 18 -10.28 -8.53 7.35
C GLN A 18 -9.26 -7.59 6.65
N ASN A 19 -9.72 -6.44 6.17
CA ASN A 19 -8.85 -5.42 5.57
C ASN A 19 -7.86 -4.84 6.60
N GLU A 20 -8.31 -4.57 7.82
CA GLU A 20 -7.43 -4.12 8.91
C GLU A 20 -6.41 -5.19 9.31
N GLN A 21 -6.82 -6.46 9.39
CA GLN A 21 -5.89 -7.58 9.62
C GLN A 21 -4.84 -7.67 8.51
N ASN A 22 -5.24 -7.54 7.24
CA ASN A 22 -4.30 -7.52 6.11
C ASN A 22 -3.34 -6.32 6.15
N LYS A 23 -3.78 -5.15 6.64
CA LYS A 23 -2.89 -3.99 6.88
C LYS A 23 -1.93 -4.22 8.05
N LYS A 24 -2.37 -4.91 9.10
CA LYS A 24 -1.58 -5.26 10.30
C LYS A 24 -0.60 -6.40 10.06
N LYS A 25 -0.75 -7.20 8.99
CA LYS A 25 0.27 -8.16 8.57
C LYS A 25 1.58 -7.40 8.38
N GLY A 26 2.60 -7.78 9.17
CA GLY A 26 3.93 -7.18 9.09
C GLY A 26 4.47 -7.23 7.67
N GLN A 27 5.44 -6.36 7.35
CA GLN A 27 5.96 -6.23 5.98
C GLN A 27 6.39 -7.57 5.37
N GLN A 28 6.87 -8.52 6.18
CA GLN A 28 7.27 -9.86 5.75
C GLN A 28 6.10 -10.77 5.34
N ALA A 29 4.91 -10.56 5.91
CA ALA A 29 3.71 -11.35 5.65
C ALA A 29 2.80 -10.74 4.57
N LYS A 30 3.21 -9.63 3.95
CA LYS A 30 2.55 -9.10 2.75
C LYS A 30 2.95 -9.96 1.55
N ASP A 31 1.97 -10.31 0.72
CA ASP A 31 2.20 -11.16 -0.44
C ASP A 31 3.25 -10.58 -1.40
N SER A 32 3.31 -9.25 -1.53
CA SER A 32 4.35 -8.53 -2.31
C SER A 32 5.78 -8.70 -1.80
N ASN A 33 5.94 -9.18 -0.57
CA ASN A 33 7.22 -9.41 0.09
C ASN A 33 7.50 -10.91 0.33
N LYS A 34 6.59 -11.80 -0.07
CA LYS A 34 6.72 -13.24 0.11
C LYS A 34 7.85 -13.76 -0.78
N GLY A 35 8.83 -14.43 -0.16
CA GLY A 35 9.99 -15.00 -0.87
C GLY A 35 11.13 -14.02 -1.18
N LEU A 36 11.05 -12.77 -0.73
CA LEU A 36 12.15 -11.82 -0.87
C LEU A 36 13.03 -11.77 0.36
N THR A 37 14.33 -11.73 0.14
CA THR A 37 15.29 -11.45 1.20
C THR A 37 15.18 -10.00 1.68
N LEU A 38 15.73 -9.71 2.85
CA LEU A 38 15.74 -8.36 3.40
C LEU A 38 16.48 -7.38 2.46
N GLU A 39 17.56 -7.84 1.84
CA GLU A 39 18.36 -7.07 0.90
C GLU A 39 17.58 -6.71 -0.37
N GLN A 40 16.88 -7.68 -0.97
CA GLN A 40 16.04 -7.43 -2.15
C GLN A 40 14.91 -6.42 -1.86
N ARG A 41 14.34 -6.46 -0.64
CA ARG A 41 13.36 -5.44 -0.21
C ARG A 41 13.98 -4.06 -0.13
N LYS A 42 15.15 -3.93 0.49
CA LYS A 42 15.89 -2.65 0.57
C LYS A 42 16.24 -2.10 -0.81
N GLN A 43 16.68 -2.96 -1.73
CA GLN A 43 17.02 -2.56 -3.09
C GLN A 43 15.79 -1.99 -3.83
N ARG A 44 14.64 -2.68 -3.75
CA ARG A 44 13.39 -2.19 -4.34
C ARG A 44 12.98 -0.83 -3.76
N ASP A 45 13.03 -0.68 -2.45
CA ASP A 45 12.66 0.57 -1.79
C ASP A 45 13.60 1.72 -2.22
N ALA A 46 14.90 1.43 -2.37
CA ALA A 46 15.89 2.39 -2.88
C ALA A 46 15.63 2.78 -4.34
N ASP A 47 15.30 1.82 -5.21
CA ASP A 47 15.00 2.08 -6.62
C ASP A 47 13.75 2.95 -6.77
N LEU A 48 12.70 2.66 -6.00
CA LEU A 48 11.49 3.47 -5.97
C LEU A 48 11.76 4.89 -5.47
N MET A 49 12.63 5.06 -4.47
CA MET A 49 13.04 6.37 -3.96
C MET A 49 13.81 7.16 -5.01
N ARG A 50 14.76 6.53 -5.73
CA ARG A 50 15.51 7.15 -6.82
C ARG A 50 14.58 7.61 -7.93
N GLN A 51 13.64 6.76 -8.35
CA GLN A 51 12.64 7.13 -9.36
C GLN A 51 11.77 8.31 -8.90
N LYS A 52 11.38 8.35 -7.62
CA LYS A 52 10.60 9.45 -7.06
C LYS A 52 11.39 10.76 -7.05
N GLN A 53 12.68 10.72 -6.71
CA GLN A 53 13.57 11.88 -6.76
C GLN A 53 13.74 12.40 -8.19
N MET A 54 13.99 11.53 -9.16
CA MET A 54 14.10 11.91 -10.57
C MET A 54 12.80 12.54 -11.09
N LYS A 55 11.64 11.95 -10.74
CA LYS A 55 10.34 12.52 -11.10
C LYS A 55 10.07 13.86 -10.43
N ALA A 56 10.50 14.05 -9.18
CA ALA A 56 10.39 15.33 -8.49
C ALA A 56 11.27 16.39 -9.15
N GLN A 57 12.54 16.08 -9.42
CA GLN A 57 13.45 16.98 -10.13
C GLN A 57 12.93 17.34 -11.53
N ASN A 58 12.42 16.38 -12.29
CA ASN A 58 11.83 16.65 -13.61
C ASN A 58 10.59 17.56 -13.51
N LYS A 59 9.79 17.42 -12.45
CA LYS A 59 8.64 18.32 -12.22
C LYS A 59 9.10 19.72 -11.87
N GLU A 60 10.05 19.86 -10.95
CA GLU A 60 10.65 21.15 -10.57
C GLU A 60 11.24 21.86 -11.79
N ASN A 61 12.02 21.14 -12.61
CA ASN A 61 12.62 21.68 -13.83
C ASN A 61 11.59 22.08 -14.89
N ASN A 62 10.46 21.37 -14.99
CA ASN A 62 9.41 21.71 -15.94
C ASN A 62 8.55 22.89 -15.43
N SER A 63 8.34 23.00 -14.11
CA SER A 63 7.64 24.13 -13.51
C SER A 63 8.45 25.43 -13.49
N SER A 64 9.79 25.36 -13.49
CA SER A 64 10.65 26.55 -13.59
C SER A 64 10.84 27.05 -15.03
N ALA A 65 10.46 26.24 -16.02
CA ALA A 65 10.57 26.56 -17.44
C ALA A 65 9.25 27.08 -18.06
N THR A 66 8.18 27.24 -17.27
CA THR A 66 6.89 27.80 -17.70
C THR A 66 6.62 29.11 -16.97
#